data_AF-A0AAX2UN07-F1
#
_entry.id   AF-A0AAX2UN07-F1
#
_cell.length_a   1.000
_cell.length_b   1.000
_cell.length_c   1.000
_cell.angle_alpha   90.00
_cell.angle_beta   90.00
_cell.angle_gamma   90.00
#
_symmetry.space_group_name_H-M   'P 1'
#
loop_
_entity.id
_entity.type
_entity.pdbx_description
1 polymer ?
#
loop_
_entity_poly.entity_id
_entity_poly.type
_entity_poly.pdbx_seq_one_letter_code
_entity_poly.pdbx_strand_id
1 'polypeptide(L)'
;FFATMMSEKNYYFKHAGNEDSQGLREVVLKGRLNETSYIHFVKDAQDLKALFAPFKCLYLGEYDPINFYEFEGSAHHFIFVGVKE
;
A
#
# COMPACT_ATOMS: atom_id res chain seq x y z
N PHE A 1 -5.81 -16.99 -0.96
CA PHE A 1 -5.93 -15.58 -0.55
C PHE A 1 -4.89 -14.79 -1.31
N PHE A 2 -5.32 -13.71 -1.95
CA PHE A 2 -4.46 -12.80 -2.69
C PHE A 2 -4.79 -11.39 -2.22
N ALA A 3 -3.77 -10.61 -1.86
CA ALA A 3 -3.93 -9.23 -1.44
C ALA A 3 -2.79 -8.38 -1.99
N THR A 4 -3.10 -7.11 -2.23
CA THR A 4 -2.12 -6.09 -2.58
C THR A 4 -2.27 -4.91 -1.64
N MET A 5 -1.15 -4.33 -1.21
CA MET A 5 -1.15 -3.17 -0.31
C MET A 5 -0.21 -2.10 -0.86
N MET A 6 -0.62 -0.83 -0.77
CA MET A 6 0.24 0.30 -1.14
C MET A 6 1.45 0.35 -0.22
N SER A 7 2.63 0.60 -0.78
CA SER A 7 3.82 0.84 0.05
C SER A 7 4.01 2.32 0.35
N GLU A 8 4.90 2.64 1.28
CA GLU A 8 5.33 4.04 1.51
C GLU A 8 6.03 4.68 0.28
N LYS A 9 6.42 3.88 -0.72
CA LYS A 9 6.92 4.39 -2.01
C LYS A 9 5.80 4.86 -2.93
N ASN A 10 4.55 4.49 -2.65
CA ASN A 10 3.41 4.89 -3.44
C ASN A 10 3.20 6.41 -3.37
N TYR A 11 2.85 7.02 -4.49
CA TYR A 11 2.70 8.47 -4.58
C TYR A 11 1.60 9.05 -3.68
N TYR A 12 0.62 8.25 -3.24
CA TYR A 12 -0.35 8.68 -2.24
C TYR A 12 0.29 8.99 -0.88
N PHE A 13 1.43 8.37 -0.57
CA PHE A 13 2.13 8.57 0.70
C PHE A 13 2.62 10.01 0.89
N LYS A 14 2.91 10.74 -0.20
CA LYS A 14 3.30 12.16 -0.13
C LYS A 14 2.18 13.08 0.36
N HIS A 15 0.94 12.59 0.34
CA HIS A 15 -0.26 13.30 0.81
C HIS A 15 -0.79 12.71 2.13
N ALA A 16 -0.08 11.74 2.71
CA ALA A 16 -0.48 11.08 3.94
C ALA A 16 -0.13 11.94 5.16
N GLY A 17 -1.07 12.05 6.08
CA GLY A 17 -0.86 12.62 7.41
C GLY A 17 -0.14 11.67 8.36
N ASN A 18 -0.26 11.97 9.65
CA ASN A 18 0.23 11.11 10.71
C ASN A 18 -0.57 9.80 10.75
N GLU A 19 0.11 8.73 11.16
CA GLU A 19 -0.52 7.44 11.40
C GLU A 19 -1.33 7.46 12.69
N ASP A 20 -2.53 6.90 12.64
CA ASP A 20 -3.40 6.75 13.79
C ASP A 20 -3.12 5.46 14.58
N SER A 21 -3.88 5.22 15.65
CA SER A 21 -3.72 4.05 16.50
C SER A 21 -4.06 2.72 15.83
N GLN A 22 -4.66 2.74 14.63
CA GLN A 22 -5.03 1.57 13.83
C GLN A 22 -4.05 1.36 12.64
N GLY A 23 -3.00 2.17 12.53
CA GLY A 23 -2.07 2.11 11.41
C GLY A 23 -2.60 2.74 10.12
N LEU A 24 -3.67 3.53 10.18
CA LEU A 24 -4.21 4.24 9.03
C LEU A 24 -3.64 5.66 8.97
N ARG A 25 -3.43 6.16 7.76
CA ARG A 25 -3.06 7.54 7.49
C ARG A 25 -4.14 8.22 6.66
N GLU A 26 -4.56 9.40 7.08
CA GLU A 26 -5.43 10.26 6.28
C GLU A 26 -4.67 10.75 5.05
N VAL A 27 -5.21 10.49 3.86
CA VAL A 27 -4.68 10.92 2.57
C VAL A 27 -5.69 11.85 1.94
N VAL A 28 -5.33 13.13 1.82
CA VAL A 28 -6.19 14.16 1.22
C VAL A 28 -5.65 14.54 -0.16
N LEU A 29 -6.37 14.12 -1.20
CA LEU A 29 -6.07 14.48 -2.58
C LEU A 29 -6.92 15.70 -2.96
N LYS A 30 -6.27 16.73 -3.50
CA LYS A 30 -6.92 17.96 -3.98
C LYS A 30 -6.49 18.21 -5.43
N GLY A 31 -7.43 18.54 -6.30
CA GLY A 31 -7.18 18.81 -7.72
C GLY A 31 -8.04 17.93 -8.62
N ARG A 32 -7.40 17.07 -9.44
CA ARG A 32 -8.10 16.14 -10.35
C ARG A 32 -9.06 15.22 -9.59
N LEU A 33 -8.60 14.72 -8.45
CA LEU A 33 -9.40 14.02 -7.45
C LEU A 33 -9.54 14.94 -6.24
N ASN A 34 -10.76 15.03 -5.69
CA ASN A 34 -11.07 15.80 -4.49
C ASN A 34 -11.64 14.83 -3.46
N GLU A 35 -10.77 14.04 -2.85
CA GLU A 35 -11.16 12.94 -1.96
C GLU A 35 -10.27 12.87 -0.72
N THR A 36 -10.86 12.33 0.34
CA THR A 36 -10.15 11.95 1.56
C THR A 36 -10.30 10.44 1.73
N SER A 37 -9.16 9.76 1.82
CA SER A 37 -9.08 8.31 2.05
C SER A 37 -8.25 8.02 3.29
N TYR A 38 -8.48 6.88 3.95
CA TYR A 38 -7.65 6.41 5.06
C TYR A 38 -6.95 5.12 4.64
N ILE A 39 -5.62 5.17 4.53
CA ILE A 39 -4.83 4.11 3.91
C ILE A 39 -3.80 3.57 4.90
N HIS A 40 -3.73 2.24 5.03
CA HIS A 40 -2.63 1.56 5.71
C HIS A 40 -1.51 1.31 4.70
N PHE A 41 -0.41 2.03 4.83
CA PHE A 41 0.76 1.85 3.97
C PHE A 41 1.70 0.82 4.58
N VAL A 42 2.28 -0.01 3.72
CA VAL A 42 3.21 -1.06 4.13
C VAL A 42 4.64 -0.60 3.84
N LYS A 43 5.52 -0.68 4.84
CA LYS A 43 6.91 -0.24 4.68
C LYS A 43 7.73 -1.25 3.87
N ASP A 44 7.58 -2.54 4.18
CA ASP A 44 8.27 -3.62 3.49
C ASP A 44 7.46 -4.93 3.43
N ALA A 45 7.99 -5.91 2.69
CA ALA A 45 7.31 -7.19 2.50
C ALA A 45 7.16 -8.03 3.79
N GLN A 46 7.98 -7.81 4.83
CA GLN A 46 7.83 -8.51 6.11
C GLN A 46 6.65 -7.96 6.90
N ASP A 47 6.44 -6.64 6.88
CA ASP A 47 5.26 -6.02 7.47
C ASP A 47 3.97 -6.56 6.83
N LEU A 48 3.95 -6.74 5.50
CA LEU A 48 2.83 -7.37 4.80
C LEU A 48 2.58 -8.79 5.28
N LYS A 49 3.65 -9.57 5.45
CA LYS A 49 3.56 -10.96 5.92
C LYS A 49 3.00 -11.03 7.34
N ALA A 50 3.41 -10.11 8.21
CA ALA A 50 2.90 -10.02 9.58
C ALA A 50 1.42 -9.63 9.61
N LEU A 51 1.01 -8.69 8.76
CA LEU A 51 -0.39 -8.26 8.64
C LEU A 51 -1.33 -9.42 8.26
N PHE A 52 -0.83 -10.33 7.40
CA PHE A 52 -1.56 -11.51 6.96
C PHE A 52 -1.10 -12.81 7.65
N ALA A 53 -0.56 -12.72 8.86
CA ALA A 53 -0.10 -13.88 9.65
C ALA A 53 -1.11 -15.04 9.79
N PRO A 54 -2.45 -14.82 9.80
CA PRO A 54 -3.41 -15.93 9.81
C PRO A 54 -3.40 -16.82 8.54
N PHE A 55 -2.72 -16.39 7.47
CA PHE A 55 -2.55 -17.18 6.25
C PHE A 55 -1.13 -17.71 6.16
N LYS A 56 -0.97 -18.97 5.74
CA LYS A 56 0.32 -19.49 5.34
C LYS A 56 0.76 -18.76 4.06
N CYS A 57 1.82 -17.96 4.18
CA CYS A 57 2.40 -17.23 3.06
C CYS A 57 3.05 -18.21 2.07
N LEU A 58 2.62 -18.14 0.80
CA LEU A 58 3.18 -18.89 -0.32
C LEU A 58 4.14 -18.04 -1.14
N TYR A 59 3.82 -16.75 -1.31
CA TYR A 59 4.63 -15.82 -2.10
C TYR A 59 4.47 -14.38 -1.62
N LEU A 60 5.58 -13.64 -1.64
CA LEU A 60 5.65 -12.20 -1.49
C LEU A 60 6.27 -11.62 -2.76
N GLY A 61 5.66 -10.57 -3.28
CA GLY A 61 6.18 -9.83 -4.43
C GLY A 61 5.88 -8.35 -4.33
N GLU A 62 6.22 -7.63 -5.38
CA GLU A 62 5.90 -6.21 -5.53
C GLU A 62 5.70 -5.89 -7.01
N TYR A 63 4.98 -4.80 -7.27
CA TYR A 63 4.90 -4.20 -8.59
C TYR A 63 4.94 -2.68 -8.46
N ASP A 64 5.64 -2.05 -9.40
CA ASP A 64 5.63 -0.61 -9.59
C ASP A 64 5.44 -0.32 -11.09
N PRO A 65 4.23 0.08 -11.52
CA PRO A 65 3.96 0.37 -12.92
C PRO A 65 4.86 1.50 -13.43
N ILE A 66 5.39 1.32 -14.64
CA ILE A 66 6.18 2.35 -15.30
C ILE A 66 5.28 3.57 -15.57
N ASN A 67 5.63 4.71 -14.97
CA ASN A 67 4.93 5.97 -15.17
C ASN A 67 5.52 6.72 -16.37
N PHE A 68 4.91 6.56 -17.55
CA PHE A 68 5.38 7.18 -18.79
C PHE A 68 5.22 8.70 -18.86
N TYR A 69 4.42 9.30 -17.97
CA TYR A 69 4.00 10.70 -18.09
C TYR A 69 4.39 11.56 -16.87
N GLU A 70 5.27 11.06 -15.99
CA GLU A 70 5.66 11.70 -14.71
C GLU A 70 4.47 12.25 -13.89
N PHE A 71 3.28 11.66 -14.04
CA PHE A 71 2.07 12.41 -13.74
C PHE A 71 1.89 12.62 -12.23
N GLU A 72 2.23 11.62 -11.41
CA GLU A 72 1.96 11.68 -9.97
C GLU A 72 3.00 10.95 -9.08
N GLY A 73 3.92 10.15 -9.65
CA GLY A 73 4.96 9.41 -8.91
C GLY A 73 4.86 7.88 -9.10
N SER A 74 5.51 7.13 -8.21
CA SER A 74 5.51 5.67 -8.19
C SER A 74 4.15 5.13 -7.72
N ALA A 75 3.60 4.11 -8.38
CA ALA A 75 2.38 3.43 -7.96
C ALA A 75 2.69 2.08 -7.30
N HIS A 76 3.79 2.02 -6.55
CA HIS A 76 4.31 0.82 -5.93
C HIS A 76 3.30 0.16 -4.97
N HIS A 77 3.19 -1.15 -5.07
CA HIS A 77 2.42 -2.01 -4.17
C HIS A 77 3.20 -3.28 -3.87
N PHE A 78 2.99 -3.84 -2.68
CA PHE A 78 3.39 -5.21 -2.38
C PHE A 78 2.25 -6.18 -2.69
N ILE A 79 2.60 -7.42 -3.04
CA ILE A 79 1.71 -8.55 -3.29
C ILE A 79 1.92 -9.60 -2.20
N PHE A 80 0.83 -10.08 -1.61
CA PHE A 80 0.79 -11.25 -0.74
C PHE A 80 -0.06 -12.35 -1.39
N VAL A 81 0.50 -13.55 -1.49
CA VAL A 81 -0.25 -14.77 -1.85
C VAL A 81 -0.14 -15.75 -0.70
N GLY A 82 -1.28 -16.17 -0.16
CA GLY A 82 -1.34 -17.14 0.92
C GLY A 82 -2.48 -18.11 0.77
N VAL A 83 -2.42 -19.19 1.54
CA VAL A 83 -3.51 -20.17 1.68
C VAL A 83 -4.00 -20.15 3.11
N LYS A 84 -5.31 -20.36 3.31
CA LYS A 84 -5.87 -20.51 4.64
C LYS A 84 -5.25 -21.77 5.26
N GLU A 85 -4.73 -21.64 6.48
CA GLU A 85 -4.26 -22.77 7.27
C GLU A 85 -5.43 -23.51 7.94
#